data_AF-A0A3D5T8J1-F1
#
_entry.id   AF-A0A3D5T8J1-F1
#
_cell.length_a   1.000
_cell.length_b   1.000
_cell.length_c   1.000
_cell.angle_alpha   90.00
_cell.angle_beta   90.00
_cell.angle_gamma   90.00
#
_symmetry.space_group_name_H-M   'P 1'
#
loop_
_entity.id
_entity.type
_entity.pdbx_description
1 polymer ?
#
loop_
_entity_poly.entity_id
_entity_poly.type
_entity_poly.pdbx_seq_one_letter_code
_entity_poly.pdbx_strand_id
1 'polypeptide(L)'
;MVDYREILRLDNLGYTKKDIASSVHSSRNTVSEVLTLAGNLHVCWPLDDDVTNQSLENLFYSGRNKDNEERLMHDYPKIHRELAKKGVTLTLLWTEYCLEASAAGKKPYMSTQFNDNYRKWARITKASL
;
A
#
# COMPACT_ATOMS: atom_id res chain seq x y z
N MET A 1 12.94 -6.55 -6.60
CA MET A 1 11.52 -6.75 -6.25
C MET A 1 11.39 -8.20 -5.81
N VAL A 2 10.63 -8.52 -4.77
CA VAL A 2 10.55 -9.90 -4.25
C VAL A 2 9.67 -10.72 -5.20
N ASP A 3 10.17 -11.88 -5.64
CA ASP A 3 9.43 -12.77 -6.54
C ASP A 3 8.55 -13.75 -5.74
N TYR A 4 7.38 -13.27 -5.34
CA TYR A 4 6.41 -14.04 -4.56
C TYR A 4 5.93 -15.31 -5.27
N ARG A 5 5.71 -15.25 -6.59
CA ARG A 5 5.34 -16.42 -7.40
C ARG A 5 6.40 -17.52 -7.32
N GLU A 6 7.66 -17.13 -7.43
CA GLU A 6 8.79 -18.07 -7.42
C GLU A 6 9.00 -18.68 -6.02
N ILE A 7 8.81 -17.89 -4.96
CA ILE A 7 8.81 -18.41 -3.58
C ILE A 7 7.77 -19.52 -3.41
N LEU A 8 6.52 -19.31 -3.87
CA LEU A 8 5.44 -20.30 -3.76
C LEU A 8 5.68 -21.53 -4.64
N ARG A 9 6.22 -21.33 -5.84
CA ARG A 9 6.58 -22.41 -6.75
C ARG A 9 7.63 -23.33 -6.13
N LEU A 10 8.71 -22.76 -5.57
CA LEU A 10 9.80 -23.54 -4.99
C LEU A 10 9.38 -24.24 -3.68
N ASP A 11 8.54 -23.60 -2.87
CA ASP A 11 7.97 -24.25 -1.67
C ASP A 11 7.10 -25.46 -2.04
N ASN A 12 6.25 -25.33 -3.07
CA ASN A 12 5.44 -26.44 -3.58
C ASN A 12 6.29 -27.59 -4.20
N LEU A 13 7.50 -27.28 -4.68
CA LEU A 13 8.46 -28.27 -5.16
C LEU A 13 9.24 -28.95 -4.02
N GLY A 14 9.04 -28.56 -2.76
CA GLY A 14 9.68 -29.15 -1.59
C GLY A 14 11.07 -28.60 -1.28
N TYR A 15 11.45 -27.43 -1.83
CA TYR A 15 12.73 -26.80 -1.50
C TYR A 15 12.75 -26.24 -0.08
N THR A 16 13.93 -26.21 0.53
CA THR A 16 14.06 -25.60 1.86
C THR A 16 14.01 -24.08 1.76
N LYS A 17 13.50 -23.41 2.81
CA LYS A 17 13.46 -21.93 2.88
C LYS A 17 14.81 -21.26 2.61
N LYS A 18 15.92 -21.95 2.90
CA LYS A 18 17.28 -21.47 2.64
C LYS A 18 17.57 -21.46 1.14
N ASP A 19 17.24 -22.53 0.44
CA ASP A 19 17.46 -22.66 -1.00
C ASP A 19 16.55 -21.69 -1.77
N ILE A 20 15.30 -21.54 -1.31
CA ILE A 20 14.36 -20.56 -1.84
C ILE A 20 14.94 -19.14 -1.71
N ALA A 21 15.39 -18.76 -0.51
CA ALA A 21 16.00 -17.44 -0.27
C ALA A 21 17.21 -17.17 -1.16
N SER A 22 18.06 -18.18 -1.38
CA SER A 22 19.19 -18.10 -2.30
C SER A 22 18.75 -17.95 -3.76
N SER A 23 17.67 -18.63 -4.18
CA SER A 23 17.14 -18.55 -5.55
C SER A 23 16.50 -17.18 -5.85
N VAL A 24 15.61 -16.72 -4.97
CA VAL A 24 14.87 -15.46 -5.14
C VAL A 24 15.61 -14.22 -4.63
N HIS A 25 16.91 -14.37 -4.29
CA HIS A 25 17.78 -13.30 -3.80
C HIS A 25 17.15 -12.46 -2.67
N SER A 26 16.37 -13.12 -1.81
CA SER A 26 15.57 -12.49 -0.78
C SER A 26 15.96 -13.01 0.60
N SER A 27 15.72 -12.22 1.65
CA SER A 27 16.08 -12.66 3.00
C SER A 27 15.25 -13.88 3.42
N ARG A 28 15.85 -14.78 4.22
CA ARG A 28 15.14 -15.94 4.80
C ARG A 28 13.91 -15.52 5.61
N ASN A 29 13.98 -14.35 6.25
CA ASN A 29 12.87 -13.79 7.01
C ASN A 29 11.71 -13.40 6.08
N THR A 30 12.00 -12.75 4.97
CA THR A 30 11.00 -12.38 3.94
C THR A 30 10.34 -13.64 3.37
N VAL A 31 11.14 -14.65 2.99
CA VAL A 31 10.60 -15.92 2.48
C VAL A 31 9.70 -16.58 3.51
N SER A 32 10.13 -16.65 4.77
CA SER A 32 9.32 -17.27 5.82
C SER A 32 8.04 -16.48 6.12
N GLU A 33 8.09 -15.15 6.11
CA GLU A 33 6.90 -14.29 6.26
C GLU A 33 5.90 -14.54 5.12
N VAL A 34 6.38 -14.57 3.87
CA VAL A 34 5.57 -14.84 2.68
C VAL A 34 4.90 -16.21 2.76
N LEU A 35 5.64 -17.26 3.10
CA LEU A 35 5.08 -18.61 3.21
C LEU A 35 4.05 -18.73 4.34
N THR A 36 4.28 -18.05 5.46
CA THR A 36 3.29 -17.98 6.54
C THR A 36 2.02 -17.23 6.10
N LEU A 37 2.16 -16.10 5.41
CA LEU A 37 1.02 -15.34 4.89
C LEU A 37 0.25 -16.13 3.83
N ALA A 38 0.96 -16.82 2.94
CA ALA A 38 0.36 -17.69 1.94
C ALA A 38 -0.41 -18.85 2.58
N GLY A 39 0.16 -19.50 3.60
CA GLY A 39 -0.53 -20.53 4.38
C GLY A 39 -1.80 -20.01 5.07
N ASN A 40 -1.74 -18.83 5.67
CA ASN A 40 -2.89 -18.21 6.34
C ASN A 40 -4.02 -17.80 5.36
N LEU A 41 -3.66 -17.41 4.14
CA LEU A 41 -4.59 -17.02 3.09
C LEU A 41 -4.98 -18.19 2.17
N HIS A 42 -4.51 -19.41 2.47
CA HIS A 42 -4.70 -20.61 1.66
C HIS A 42 -4.28 -20.44 0.19
N VAL A 43 -3.24 -19.61 -0.05
CA VAL A 43 -2.66 -19.39 -1.37
C VAL A 43 -1.66 -20.51 -1.64
N CYS A 44 -1.98 -21.36 -2.62
CA CYS A 44 -1.11 -22.45 -3.05
C CYS A 44 -0.71 -22.31 -4.52
N TRP A 45 0.40 -22.94 -4.88
CA TRP A 45 0.77 -23.16 -6.26
C TRP A 45 -0.02 -24.36 -6.82
N PRO A 46 -0.42 -24.39 -8.11
CA PRO A 46 -0.21 -23.38 -9.15
C PRO A 46 -1.12 -22.16 -9.03
N LEU A 47 -0.54 -20.98 -9.23
CA LEU A 47 -1.28 -19.73 -9.33
C LEU A 47 -1.70 -19.48 -10.78
N ASP A 48 -2.84 -18.80 -10.96
CA ASP A 48 -3.29 -18.35 -12.27
C ASP A 48 -2.27 -17.38 -12.92
N ASP A 49 -2.24 -17.33 -14.24
CA ASP A 49 -1.30 -16.47 -14.97
C ASP A 49 -1.59 -14.97 -14.76
N ASP A 50 -2.83 -14.64 -14.41
CA ASP A 50 -3.26 -13.29 -14.05
C ASP A 50 -2.74 -12.83 -12.67
N VAL A 51 -2.21 -13.74 -11.85
CA VAL A 51 -1.74 -13.43 -10.50
C VAL A 51 -0.33 -12.83 -10.53
N THR A 52 -0.22 -11.51 -10.64
CA THR A 52 1.08 -10.84 -10.62
C THR A 52 1.71 -10.77 -9.21
N ASN A 53 3.03 -10.55 -9.14
CA ASN A 53 3.73 -10.29 -7.86
C ASN A 53 3.09 -9.12 -7.08
N GLN A 54 2.60 -8.09 -7.78
CA GLN A 54 1.94 -6.94 -7.15
C GLN A 54 0.58 -7.30 -6.56
N SER A 55 -0.18 -8.19 -7.23
CA SER A 55 -1.44 -8.73 -6.70
C SER A 55 -1.19 -9.55 -5.43
N LEU A 56 -0.13 -10.37 -5.39
CA LEU A 56 0.26 -11.14 -4.21
C LEU A 56 0.74 -10.26 -3.06
N GLU A 57 1.54 -9.24 -3.35
CA GLU A 57 1.98 -8.27 -2.35
C GLU A 57 0.78 -7.57 -1.69
N ASN A 58 -0.17 -7.10 -2.52
CA ASN A 58 -1.41 -6.50 -2.03
C ASN A 58 -2.24 -7.48 -1.20
N LEU A 59 -2.32 -8.75 -1.61
CA LEU A 59 -3.08 -9.77 -0.89
C LEU A 59 -2.44 -10.10 0.46
N PHE A 60 -1.13 -10.36 0.49
CA PHE A 60 -0.35 -10.70 1.70
C PHE A 60 -0.31 -9.57 2.71
N TYR A 61 -0.23 -8.32 2.24
CA TYR A 61 -0.14 -7.14 3.10
C TYR A 61 -1.44 -6.31 3.15
N SER A 62 -2.55 -6.84 2.62
CA SER A 62 -3.90 -6.22 2.70
C SER A 62 -4.28 -5.90 4.15
N GLY A 63 -3.95 -6.77 5.10
CA GLY A 63 -4.18 -6.54 6.53
C GLY A 63 -3.33 -5.45 7.18
N ARG A 64 -2.15 -5.12 6.61
CA ARG A 64 -1.36 -3.93 7.03
C ARG A 64 -1.94 -2.63 6.45
N ASN A 65 -2.80 -2.74 5.42
CA ASN A 65 -3.54 -1.63 4.82
C ASN A 65 -4.91 -1.38 5.46
N LYS A 66 -5.24 -1.97 6.63
CA LYS A 66 -6.38 -1.49 7.45
C LYS A 66 -6.29 0.01 7.75
N ASP A 67 -5.07 0.52 7.85
CA ASP A 67 -4.80 1.95 7.92
C ASP A 67 -5.31 2.73 6.70
N ASN A 68 -5.41 2.16 5.49
CA ASN A 68 -5.99 2.85 4.34
C ASN A 68 -7.52 2.69 4.27
N GLU A 69 -8.09 1.62 4.82
CA GLU A 69 -9.53 1.35 4.82
C GLU A 69 -10.30 2.20 5.84
N GLU A 70 -9.66 2.50 6.99
CA GLU A 70 -10.22 3.33 8.07
C GLU A 70 -10.00 4.84 7.86
N ARG A 71 -9.20 5.21 6.86
CA ARG A 71 -8.85 6.61 6.56
C ARG A 71 -9.77 7.15 5.46
N LEU A 72 -10.19 8.40 5.62
CA LEU A 72 -11.02 9.08 4.63
C LEU A 72 -10.20 9.29 3.35
N MET A 73 -10.52 8.54 2.30
CA MET A 73 -9.89 8.69 0.99
C MET A 73 -10.14 10.11 0.48
N HIS A 74 -9.07 10.85 0.17
CA HIS A 74 -9.18 12.26 -0.16
C HIS A 74 -9.40 12.50 -1.67
N ASP A 75 -10.27 13.44 -2.01
CA ASP A 75 -10.45 13.94 -3.37
C ASP A 75 -9.41 15.04 -3.69
N TYR A 76 -8.17 14.63 -3.99
CA TYR A 76 -7.04 15.54 -4.25
C TYR A 76 -7.32 16.66 -5.29
N PRO A 77 -8.10 16.43 -6.36
CA PRO A 77 -8.57 17.50 -7.25
C PRO A 77 -9.31 18.64 -6.52
N LYS A 78 -10.13 18.32 -5.51
CA LYS A 78 -10.86 19.31 -4.71
C LYS A 78 -9.89 20.14 -3.85
N ILE A 79 -8.92 19.49 -3.18
CA ILE A 79 -7.84 20.21 -2.45
C ILE A 79 -7.14 21.18 -3.36
N HIS A 80 -6.74 20.74 -4.55
CA HIS A 80 -5.95 21.57 -5.46
C HIS A 80 -6.72 22.82 -5.92
N ARG A 81 -8.04 22.71 -6.16
CA ARG A 81 -8.90 23.85 -6.46
C ARG A 81 -9.02 24.83 -5.29
N GLU A 82 -9.17 24.31 -4.07
CA GLU A 82 -9.24 25.16 -2.87
C GLU A 82 -7.90 25.84 -2.58
N LEU A 83 -6.78 25.12 -2.78
CA LEU A 83 -5.44 25.66 -2.60
C LEU A 83 -5.08 26.76 -3.61
N ALA A 84 -5.72 26.78 -4.79
CA ALA A 84 -5.57 27.85 -5.76
C ALA A 84 -6.28 29.16 -5.34
N LYS A 85 -7.08 29.17 -4.27
CA LYS A 85 -7.73 30.37 -3.73
C LYS A 85 -6.75 31.17 -2.86
N LYS A 86 -6.84 32.51 -2.94
CA LYS A 86 -5.98 33.41 -2.14
C LYS A 86 -6.15 33.16 -0.64
N GLY A 87 -5.03 32.93 0.05
CA GLY A 87 -4.99 32.76 1.50
C GLY A 87 -5.21 31.33 1.99
N VAL A 88 -5.46 30.37 1.10
CA VAL A 88 -5.59 28.96 1.46
C VAL A 88 -4.22 28.30 1.54
N THR A 89 -3.99 27.54 2.61
CA THR A 89 -2.75 26.79 2.82
C THR A 89 -3.08 25.30 3.00
N LEU A 90 -2.11 24.42 2.70
CA LEU A 90 -2.31 22.98 2.92
C LEU A 90 -2.65 22.65 4.37
N THR A 91 -2.09 23.42 5.32
CA THR A 91 -2.37 23.27 6.75
C THR A 91 -3.84 23.58 7.08
N LEU A 92 -4.42 24.61 6.45
CA LEU A 92 -5.84 24.94 6.64
C LEU A 92 -6.74 23.83 6.12
N LEU A 93 -6.47 23.34 4.90
CA LEU A 93 -7.23 22.23 4.29
C LEU A 93 -7.09 20.93 5.09
N TRP A 94 -5.91 20.68 5.68
CA TRP A 94 -5.70 19.54 6.58
C TRP A 94 -6.54 19.65 7.85
N THR A 95 -6.66 20.85 8.45
CA THR A 95 -7.51 21.06 9.63
C THR A 95 -8.98 20.82 9.31
N GLU A 96 -9.48 21.33 8.18
CA GLU A 96 -10.86 21.07 7.72
C GLU A 96 -11.09 19.58 7.48
N TYR A 97 -10.14 18.91 6.82
CA TYR A 97 -10.18 17.47 6.61
C TYR A 97 -10.19 16.67 7.92
N CYS A 98 -9.46 17.12 8.94
CA CYS A 98 -9.46 16.49 10.26
C CYS A 98 -10.85 16.56 10.92
N LEU A 99 -11.54 17.68 10.76
CA LEU A 99 -12.91 17.87 11.24
C LEU A 99 -13.89 16.95 10.48
N GLU A 100 -13.78 16.87 9.15
CA GLU A 100 -14.61 15.96 8.34
C GLU A 100 -14.38 14.49 8.68
N ALA A 101 -13.11 14.08 8.85
CA ALA A 101 -12.77 12.71 9.24
C ALA A 101 -13.35 12.35 10.62
N SER A 102 -13.21 13.26 11.59
CA SER A 102 -13.79 13.10 12.92
C SER A 102 -15.32 12.99 12.87
N ALA A 103 -15.99 13.83 12.08
CA ALA A 103 -17.44 13.77 11.88
C ALA A 103 -17.90 12.47 11.20
N ALA A 104 -17.08 11.92 10.30
CA ALA A 104 -17.34 10.65 9.64
C ALA A 104 -16.96 9.41 10.48
N GLY A 105 -16.43 9.58 11.70
CA GLY A 105 -15.94 8.49 12.54
C GLY A 105 -14.69 7.80 11.97
N LYS A 106 -13.97 8.46 11.06
CA LYS A 106 -12.77 7.95 10.39
C LYS A 106 -11.52 8.61 10.94
N LYS A 107 -10.38 7.92 10.85
CA LYS A 107 -9.11 8.46 11.34
C LYS A 107 -8.51 9.42 10.30
N PRO A 108 -8.19 10.68 10.66
CA PRO A 108 -7.50 11.58 9.75
C PRO A 108 -6.04 11.14 9.54
N TYR A 109 -5.50 11.40 8.35
CA TYR A 109 -4.06 11.29 8.09
C TYR A 109 -3.28 12.32 8.93
N MET A 110 -2.06 11.94 9.33
CA MET A 110 -1.10 12.89 9.88
C MET A 110 -0.77 13.99 8.86
N SER A 111 -0.52 15.22 9.31
CA SER A 111 -0.24 16.36 8.42
C SER A 111 0.92 16.09 7.45
N THR A 112 1.97 15.40 7.89
CA THR A 112 3.09 14.97 7.04
C THR A 112 2.65 14.00 5.94
N GLN A 113 1.81 13.00 6.26
CA GLN A 113 1.30 12.05 5.29
C GLN A 113 0.37 12.71 4.27
N PHE A 114 -0.46 13.66 4.72
CA PHE A 114 -1.33 14.45 3.86
C PHE A 114 -0.53 15.28 2.85
N ASN A 115 0.50 15.98 3.33
CA ASN A 115 1.39 16.78 2.50
C ASN A 115 2.15 15.91 1.48
N ASP A 116 2.66 14.75 1.90
CA ASP A 116 3.41 13.84 1.04
C ASP A 116 2.51 13.19 -0.03
N ASN A 117 1.30 12.78 0.34
CA ASN A 117 0.34 12.24 -0.62
C ASN A 117 -0.13 13.29 -1.63
N TYR A 118 -0.39 14.52 -1.19
CA TYR A 118 -0.71 15.64 -2.10
C TYR A 118 0.44 15.93 -3.07
N ARG A 119 1.69 15.97 -2.57
CA ARG A 119 2.88 16.18 -3.42
C ARG A 119 3.07 15.05 -4.43
N LYS A 120 2.83 13.80 -4.04
CA LYS A 120 2.84 12.65 -4.96
C LYS A 120 1.77 12.81 -6.04
N TRP A 121 0.54 13.15 -5.66
CA TRP A 121 -0.54 13.41 -6.61
C TRP A 121 -0.17 14.53 -7.58
N ALA A 122 0.23 15.70 -7.08
CA ALA A 122 0.58 16.85 -7.91
C ALA A 122 1.73 16.57 -8.90
N ARG A 123 2.71 15.72 -8.51
CA ARG A 123 3.76 15.25 -9.42
C ARG A 123 3.22 14.36 -10.54
N ILE A 124 2.28 13.46 -10.23
CA ILE A 124 1.67 12.54 -11.20
C ILE A 124 0.77 13.31 -12.18
N THR A 125 -0.07 14.21 -11.68
CA THR A 125 -0.97 15.03 -12.52
C THR A 125 -0.30 16.24 -13.16
N LYS A 126 0.98 16.51 -12.87
CA LYS A 126 1.69 17.75 -13.26
C LYS A 126 0.90 19.02 -12.90
N ALA A 127 0.14 18.95 -11.80
CA ALA A 127 -0.69 20.06 -11.35
C ALA A 127 0.24 21.13 -10.76
N SER A 128 0.55 22.16 -11.54
CA SER A 128 1.23 23.36 -11.05
C SER A 128 0.19 24.30 -10.43
N LEU A 129 0.45 24.74 -9.21
CA LEU A 129 -0.27 25.84 -8.55
C LEU A 129 0.04 27.17 -9.22
#